data_AF-A0A822G424-F1
#
_entry.id   AF-A0A822G424-F1
#
_cell.length_a   1.000
_cell.length_b   1.000
_cell.length_c   1.000
_cell.angle_alpha   90.00
_cell.angle_beta   90.00
_cell.angle_gamma   90.00
#
_symmetry.space_group_name_H-M   'P 1'
#
loop_
_entity.id
_entity.type
_entity.pdbx_description
1 polymer ?
#
loop_
_entity_poly.entity_id
_entity_poly.type
_entity_poly.pdbx_seq_one_letter_code
_entity_poly.pdbx_strand_id
1 'polypeptide(L)'
;MVRNYIRKRDSPTYNEEDMLNAIQKIQSGEWTYKQATENAKNSKGTLSARISRCSSNQVGRPTALTHDEEAYLVKLIEILQDWGELCSYQDVMKYATEYVQLMNLQSRFQSGAPTKEWYYGFVKRWSHKLKLIKSIRLEKSRANVAKEVVDGWFTKLYAVLKKFNLLDKPSNIFNADESGFGDDPRRKVVLVKRGTKYAN
;
A
#
# COMPACT_ATOMS: atom_id res chain seq x y z
N MET A 1 -10.89 15.75 -1.28
CA MET A 1 -11.36 14.38 -0.93
C MET A 1 -11.51 14.27 0.57
N VAL A 2 -12.54 13.59 1.07
CA VAL A 2 -12.70 13.36 2.52
C VAL A 2 -11.96 12.07 2.90
N ARG A 3 -11.16 12.07 3.97
CA ARG A 3 -10.33 10.91 4.38
C ARG A 3 -11.16 9.71 4.85
N ASN A 4 -12.21 9.99 5.61
CA ASN A 4 -13.15 9.00 6.13
C ASN A 4 -14.56 9.41 5.70
N TYR A 5 -15.08 8.76 4.66
CA TYR A 5 -16.47 8.96 4.26
C TYR A 5 -17.37 8.17 5.20
N ILE A 6 -18.30 8.87 5.86
CA ILE A 6 -19.36 8.25 6.65
C ILE A 6 -20.60 8.22 5.77
N ARG A 7 -21.08 7.02 5.47
CA ARG A 7 -22.29 6.83 4.66
C ARG A 7 -23.49 7.29 5.47
N LYS A 8 -24.34 8.14 4.88
CA LYS A 8 -25.57 8.66 5.54
C LYS A 8 -26.70 7.63 5.62
N ARG A 9 -26.61 6.55 4.84
CA ARG A 9 -27.61 5.48 4.77
C ARG A 9 -26.89 4.15 4.87
N ASP A 10 -27.54 3.18 5.48
CA ASP A 10 -26.99 1.83 5.57
C ASP A 10 -26.76 1.23 4.19
N SER A 11 -25.81 0.30 4.13
CA SER A 11 -25.56 -0.46 2.92
C SER A 11 -26.80 -1.29 2.57
N PRO A 12 -27.16 -1.40 1.29
CA PRO A 12 -28.27 -2.25 0.88
C PRO A 12 -28.05 -3.68 1.37
N THR A 13 -29.07 -4.27 1.98
CA THR A 13 -29.05 -5.64 2.56
C THR A 13 -29.32 -6.72 1.51
N TYR A 14 -28.82 -6.57 0.29
CA TYR A 14 -28.99 -7.60 -0.73
C TYR A 14 -27.68 -8.32 -1.03
N ASN A 15 -27.79 -9.62 -1.31
CA ASN A 15 -26.70 -10.44 -1.78
C ASN A 15 -26.46 -10.17 -3.29
N GLU A 16 -25.18 -10.03 -3.68
CA GLU A 16 -24.82 -9.79 -5.08
C GLU A 16 -25.15 -11.00 -5.96
N GLU A 17 -24.98 -12.23 -5.48
CA GLU A 17 -25.28 -13.45 -6.23
C GLU A 17 -26.77 -13.59 -6.53
N ASP A 18 -27.61 -13.43 -5.50
CA ASP A 18 -29.08 -13.49 -5.65
C ASP A 18 -29.60 -12.44 -6.62
N MET A 19 -28.92 -11.29 -6.67
CA MET A 19 -29.27 -10.24 -7.59
C MET A 19 -28.85 -10.53 -9.03
N LEU A 20 -27.64 -11.06 -9.24
CA LEU A 20 -27.19 -11.47 -10.57
C LEU A 20 -28.09 -12.56 -11.15
N ASN A 21 -28.47 -13.54 -10.33
CA ASN A 21 -29.41 -14.58 -10.70
C ASN A 21 -30.80 -14.00 -11.07
N ALA A 22 -31.32 -13.08 -10.26
CA ALA A 22 -32.57 -12.40 -10.55
C ALA A 22 -32.52 -11.59 -11.87
N ILE A 23 -31.40 -10.93 -12.16
CA ILE A 23 -31.20 -10.19 -13.42
C ILE A 23 -31.17 -11.14 -14.61
N GLN A 24 -30.45 -12.26 -14.52
CA GLN A 24 -30.40 -13.26 -15.58
C GLN A 24 -31.79 -13.82 -15.90
N LYS A 25 -32.59 -14.15 -14.87
CA LYS A 25 -33.97 -14.66 -15.04
C LYS A 25 -34.95 -13.63 -15.60
N ILE A 26 -34.75 -12.34 -15.31
CA ILE A 26 -35.53 -11.27 -15.95
C ILE A 26 -35.14 -11.13 -17.42
N GLN A 27 -33.85 -11.21 -17.75
CA GLN A 27 -33.34 -11.11 -19.12
C GLN A 27 -33.73 -12.31 -19.99
N SER A 28 -33.79 -13.52 -19.42
CA SER A 28 -34.28 -14.73 -20.10
C SER A 28 -35.79 -14.78 -20.27
N GLY A 29 -36.54 -13.85 -19.66
CA GLY A 29 -38.00 -13.81 -19.72
C GLY A 29 -38.70 -14.80 -18.78
N GLU A 30 -37.95 -15.55 -17.96
CA GLU A 30 -38.52 -16.50 -16.99
C GLU A 30 -39.24 -15.79 -15.84
N TRP A 31 -38.70 -14.67 -15.37
CA TRP A 31 -39.24 -13.91 -14.24
C TRP A 31 -39.70 -12.51 -14.63
N THR A 32 -40.87 -12.15 -14.15
CA THR A 32 -41.30 -10.75 -14.09
C THR A 32 -40.57 -10.01 -12.97
N TYR A 33 -40.45 -8.68 -13.09
CA TYR A 33 -39.88 -7.83 -12.03
C TYR A 33 -40.52 -8.05 -10.65
N LYS A 34 -41.81 -8.43 -10.60
CA LYS A 34 -42.52 -8.74 -9.35
C LYS A 34 -42.03 -10.04 -8.73
N GLN A 35 -41.94 -11.12 -9.53
CA GLN A 35 -41.41 -12.40 -9.09
C GLN A 35 -39.95 -12.30 -8.62
N ALA A 36 -39.14 -11.48 -9.30
CA ALA A 36 -37.76 -11.24 -8.90
C ALA A 36 -37.66 -10.51 -7.54
N THR A 37 -38.58 -9.59 -7.24
CA THR A 37 -38.59 -8.87 -5.96
C THR A 37 -38.99 -9.75 -4.78
N GLU A 38 -39.95 -10.66 -4.99
CA GLU A 38 -40.43 -11.61 -3.99
C GLU A 38 -39.38 -12.68 -3.68
N ASN A 39 -38.69 -13.19 -4.71
CA ASN A 39 -37.72 -14.27 -4.54
C ASN A 39 -36.33 -13.80 -4.10
N ALA A 40 -35.84 -12.64 -4.60
CA ALA A 40 -34.46 -12.21 -4.38
C ALA A 40 -34.29 -11.10 -3.32
N LYS A 41 -35.38 -10.71 -2.61
CA LYS A 41 -35.39 -9.62 -1.61
C LYS A 41 -34.79 -8.30 -2.13
N ASN A 42 -34.88 -8.09 -3.44
CA ASN A 42 -34.36 -6.92 -4.13
C ASN A 42 -35.50 -5.98 -4.51
N SER A 43 -35.30 -4.67 -4.40
CA SER A 43 -36.35 -3.72 -4.83
C SER A 43 -36.44 -3.64 -6.36
N LYS A 44 -37.66 -3.44 -6.88
CA LYS A 44 -37.93 -3.32 -8.32
C LYS A 44 -37.07 -2.21 -8.96
N GLY A 45 -36.92 -1.09 -8.25
CA GLY A 45 -36.10 0.03 -8.69
C GLY A 45 -34.61 -0.33 -8.83
N THR A 46 -34.05 -1.12 -7.90
CA THR A 46 -32.66 -1.56 -7.97
C THR A 46 -32.42 -2.52 -9.13
N LEU A 47 -33.32 -3.49 -9.35
CA LEU A 47 -33.24 -4.42 -10.49
C LEU A 47 -33.36 -3.70 -11.83
N SER A 48 -34.37 -2.83 -11.96
CA SER A 48 -34.57 -2.01 -13.16
C SER A 48 -33.37 -1.09 -13.43
N ALA A 49 -32.81 -0.47 -12.39
CA ALA A 49 -31.65 0.39 -12.52
C ALA A 49 -30.40 -0.39 -12.96
N ARG A 50 -30.17 -1.60 -12.43
CA ARG A 50 -29.03 -2.45 -12.84
C ARG A 50 -29.14 -2.98 -14.27
N ILE A 51 -30.36 -3.27 -14.73
CA ILE A 51 -30.60 -3.73 -16.09
C ILE A 51 -30.47 -2.58 -17.11
N SER A 52 -30.98 -1.39 -16.77
CA SER A 52 -31.01 -0.23 -17.67
C SER A 52 -29.74 0.63 -17.62
N ARG A 53 -29.10 0.73 -16.46
CA ARG A 53 -27.83 1.41 -16.27
C ARG A 53 -26.82 0.34 -15.87
N CYS A 54 -25.72 0.25 -16.61
CA CYS A 54 -24.57 -0.57 -16.23
C CYS A 54 -23.95 -0.01 -14.94
N SER A 55 -24.62 -0.24 -13.80
CA SER A 55 -24.29 0.39 -12.53
C SER A 55 -23.09 -0.33 -11.95
N SER A 56 -21.96 0.36 -11.85
CA SER A 56 -20.82 -0.16 -11.12
C SER A 56 -21.19 -0.35 -9.64
N ASN A 57 -20.68 -1.41 -9.01
CA ASN A 57 -20.86 -1.62 -7.57
C ASN A 57 -20.10 -0.56 -6.72
N GLN A 58 -19.32 0.31 -7.36
CA GLN A 58 -18.59 1.38 -6.66
C GLN A 58 -19.53 2.50 -6.24
N VAL A 59 -19.84 2.51 -4.95
CA VAL A 59 -20.65 3.55 -4.32
C VAL A 59 -19.79 4.77 -4.00
N GLY A 60 -20.10 5.92 -4.60
CA GLY A 60 -19.49 7.21 -4.27
C GLY A 60 -18.91 7.92 -5.48
N ARG A 61 -18.29 9.09 -5.23
CA ARG A 61 -17.57 9.81 -6.27
C ARG A 61 -16.33 8.99 -6.67
N PRO A 62 -16.04 8.80 -7.96
CA PRO A 62 -14.82 8.14 -8.40
C PRO A 62 -13.58 8.86 -7.86
N THR A 63 -12.49 8.12 -7.72
CA THR A 63 -11.19 8.70 -7.39
C THR A 63 -10.75 9.66 -8.49
N ALA A 64 -10.03 10.72 -8.12
CA ALA A 64 -9.58 11.75 -9.07
C ALA A 64 -8.59 11.18 -10.09
N LEU A 65 -7.76 10.24 -9.67
CA LEU A 65 -7.02 9.35 -10.56
C LEU A 65 -7.70 7.98 -10.60
N THR A 66 -7.77 7.38 -11.77
CA THR A 66 -8.29 6.02 -11.95
C THR A 66 -7.35 5.00 -11.31
N HIS A 67 -7.81 3.76 -11.16
CA HIS A 67 -6.96 2.69 -10.65
C HIS A 67 -5.70 2.51 -11.50
N ASP A 68 -5.83 2.56 -12.83
CA ASP A 68 -4.70 2.37 -13.75
C ASP A 68 -3.73 3.55 -13.70
N GLU A 69 -4.24 4.78 -13.62
CA GLU A 69 -3.42 6.00 -13.43
C GLU A 69 -2.61 5.91 -12.12
N GLU A 70 -3.23 5.47 -11.02
CA GLU A 70 -2.51 5.23 -9.77
C GLU A 70 -1.53 4.06 -9.86
N ALA A 71 -1.84 3.02 -10.63
CA ALA A 71 -0.96 1.86 -10.83
C ALA A 71 0.36 2.26 -11.50
N TYR A 72 0.34 3.21 -12.44
CA TYR A 72 1.57 3.77 -13.02
C TYR A 72 2.44 4.46 -11.97
N LEU A 73 1.85 5.23 -11.06
CA LEU A 73 2.58 5.85 -9.94
C LEU A 73 3.18 4.80 -9.00
N VAL A 74 2.44 3.73 -8.70
CA VAL A 74 2.98 2.61 -7.91
C VAL A 74 4.19 1.99 -8.60
N LYS A 75 4.09 1.76 -9.91
CA LYS A 75 5.18 1.16 -10.68
C LYS A 75 6.42 2.06 -10.73
N LEU A 76 6.22 3.37 -10.86
CA LEU A 76 7.30 4.36 -10.78
C LEU A 76 8.02 4.29 -9.43
N ILE A 77 7.27 4.24 -8.32
CA ILE A 77 7.84 4.14 -6.96
C ILE A 77 8.66 2.84 -6.81
N GLU A 78 8.17 1.71 -7.34
CA GLU A 78 8.91 0.45 -7.32
C GLU A 78 10.23 0.54 -8.10
N ILE A 79 10.21 1.14 -9.30
CA ILE A 79 11.42 1.29 -10.14
C ILE A 79 12.44 2.22 -9.46
N LEU A 80 11.99 3.34 -8.92
CA LEU A 80 12.88 4.28 -8.21
C LEU A 80 13.53 3.59 -7.01
N GLN A 81 12.74 2.79 -6.27
CA GLN A 81 13.28 2.01 -5.17
C GLN A 81 14.33 0.99 -5.63
N ASP A 82 14.09 0.29 -6.75
CA ASP A 82 15.06 -0.65 -7.33
C ASP A 82 16.35 0.06 -7.78
N TRP A 83 16.27 1.35 -8.13
CA TRP A 83 17.42 2.20 -8.45
C TRP A 83 18.09 2.82 -7.22
N GLY A 84 17.56 2.58 -6.01
CA GLY A 84 18.10 3.11 -4.75
C GLY A 84 17.61 4.51 -4.38
N GLU A 85 16.57 5.01 -5.06
CA GLU A 85 15.90 6.28 -4.73
C GLU A 85 14.63 6.03 -3.92
N LEU A 86 14.56 6.58 -2.71
CA LEU A 86 13.42 6.41 -1.82
C LEU A 86 12.44 7.57 -1.92
N CYS A 87 11.19 7.26 -2.26
CA CYS A 87 10.14 8.27 -2.40
C CYS A 87 9.61 8.71 -1.02
N SER A 88 9.77 9.98 -0.67
CA SER A 88 9.10 10.60 0.46
C SER A 88 7.68 11.05 0.08
N TYR A 89 6.91 11.52 1.07
CA TYR A 89 5.61 12.16 0.83
C TYR A 89 5.70 13.28 -0.22
N GLN A 90 6.75 14.10 -0.18
CA GLN A 90 6.91 15.24 -1.09
C GLN A 90 7.16 14.77 -2.53
N ASP A 91 7.93 13.70 -2.70
CA ASP A 91 8.26 13.15 -4.02
C ASP A 91 7.02 12.54 -4.67
N VAL A 92 6.25 11.75 -3.92
CA VAL A 92 4.98 11.17 -4.42
C VAL A 92 4.00 12.29 -4.82
N MET A 93 3.90 13.35 -4.02
CA MET A 93 3.05 14.49 -4.35
C MET A 93 3.54 15.23 -5.60
N LYS A 94 4.87 15.37 -5.77
CA LYS A 94 5.49 15.99 -6.94
C LYS A 94 5.18 15.17 -8.20
N TYR A 95 5.49 13.87 -8.21
CA TYR A 95 5.23 13.01 -9.36
C TYR A 95 3.75 12.95 -9.73
N ALA A 96 2.86 12.88 -8.74
CA ALA A 96 1.42 12.91 -8.99
C ALA A 96 0.97 14.25 -9.58
N THR A 97 1.55 15.37 -9.14
CA THR A 97 1.24 16.71 -9.67
C THR A 97 1.74 16.85 -11.11
N GLU A 98 2.97 16.41 -11.39
CA GLU A 98 3.55 16.40 -12.74
C GLU A 98 2.69 15.54 -13.69
N TYR A 99 2.28 14.34 -13.26
CA TYR A 99 1.39 13.48 -14.02
C TYR A 99 0.06 14.16 -14.35
N VAL A 100 -0.56 14.82 -13.36
CA VAL A 100 -1.83 15.55 -13.54
C VAL A 100 -1.68 16.71 -14.53
N GLN A 101 -0.56 17.42 -14.50
CA GLN A 101 -0.28 18.52 -15.43
C GLN A 101 -0.06 17.99 -16.86
N LEU A 102 0.79 16.98 -17.03
CA LEU A 102 1.10 16.39 -18.33
C LEU A 102 -0.13 15.79 -19.02
N MET A 103 -1.02 15.17 -18.23
CA MET A 103 -2.24 14.55 -18.74
C MET A 103 -3.44 15.51 -18.78
N ASN A 104 -3.26 16.81 -18.47
CA ASN A 104 -4.32 17.82 -18.42
C ASN A 104 -5.51 17.44 -17.52
N LEU A 105 -5.24 16.79 -16.38
CA LEU A 105 -6.25 16.27 -15.45
C LEU A 105 -6.56 17.21 -14.29
N GLN A 106 -6.11 18.46 -14.36
CA GLN A 106 -6.21 19.46 -13.28
C GLN A 106 -7.67 19.65 -12.82
N SER A 107 -8.63 19.60 -13.76
CA SER A 107 -10.07 19.72 -13.48
C SER A 107 -10.63 18.63 -12.56
N ARG A 108 -9.95 17.48 -12.43
CA ARG A 108 -10.34 16.40 -11.53
C ARG A 108 -10.04 16.72 -10.06
N PHE A 109 -9.19 17.71 -9.80
CA PHE A 109 -8.82 18.18 -8.48
C PHE A 109 -9.36 19.60 -8.25
N GLN A 110 -9.97 19.84 -7.08
CA GLN A 110 -10.54 21.16 -6.76
C GLN A 110 -9.47 22.28 -6.73
N SER A 111 -8.25 21.93 -6.33
CA SER A 111 -7.08 22.82 -6.31
C SER A 111 -6.22 22.73 -7.58
N GLY A 112 -6.65 22.00 -8.61
CA GLY A 112 -5.83 21.75 -9.81
C GLY A 112 -4.68 20.74 -9.63
N ALA A 113 -4.44 20.28 -8.40
CA ALA A 113 -3.35 19.36 -8.06
C ALA A 113 -3.78 18.39 -6.94
N PRO A 114 -3.10 17.23 -6.81
CA PRO A 114 -3.30 16.31 -5.70
C PRO A 114 -3.13 17.00 -4.33
N THR A 115 -3.97 16.60 -3.36
CA THR A 115 -3.91 17.11 -1.98
C THR A 115 -3.36 16.06 -1.02
N LYS A 116 -3.03 16.47 0.21
CA LYS A 116 -2.60 15.56 1.27
C LYS A 116 -3.60 14.43 1.53
N GLU A 117 -4.90 14.71 1.39
CA GLU A 117 -5.99 13.75 1.53
C GLU A 117 -5.98 12.72 0.40
N TRP A 118 -5.66 13.16 -0.83
CA TRP A 118 -5.49 12.23 -1.95
C TRP A 118 -4.33 11.27 -1.66
N TYR A 119 -3.18 11.77 -1.17
CA TYR A 119 -2.02 10.93 -0.85
C TYR A 119 -2.36 9.84 0.17
N TYR A 120 -2.97 10.19 1.30
CA TYR A 120 -3.33 9.18 2.29
C TYR A 120 -4.38 8.19 1.77
N GLY A 121 -5.29 8.65 0.91
CA GLY A 121 -6.21 7.77 0.20
C GLY A 121 -5.49 6.80 -0.73
N PHE A 122 -4.52 7.28 -1.51
CA PHE A 122 -3.69 6.49 -2.41
C PHE A 122 -2.91 5.42 -1.63
N VAL A 123 -2.20 5.80 -0.57
CA VAL A 123 -1.46 4.86 0.29
C VAL A 123 -2.39 3.80 0.90
N LYS A 124 -3.61 4.19 1.31
CA LYS A 124 -4.60 3.24 1.85
C LYS A 124 -5.09 2.25 0.79
N ARG A 125 -5.45 2.73 -0.41
CA ARG A 125 -5.88 1.87 -1.54
C ARG A 125 -4.79 0.88 -1.95
N TRP A 126 -3.54 1.34 -2.01
CA TRP A 126 -2.39 0.55 -2.43
C TRP A 126 -1.64 -0.11 -1.28
N SER A 127 -2.24 -0.18 -0.08
CA SER A 127 -1.62 -0.77 1.11
C SER A 127 -1.22 -2.24 0.92
N HIS A 128 -1.85 -2.96 -0.02
CA HIS A 128 -1.48 -4.33 -0.39
C HIS A 128 -0.13 -4.41 -1.15
N LYS A 129 0.29 -3.34 -1.84
CA LYS A 129 1.58 -3.26 -2.57
C LYS A 129 2.61 -2.34 -1.93
N LEU A 130 2.20 -1.31 -1.21
CA LEU A 130 3.06 -0.29 -0.65
C LEU A 130 2.93 -0.20 0.87
N LYS A 131 3.99 0.25 1.53
CA LYS A 131 4.01 0.54 2.97
C LYS A 131 4.91 1.72 3.29
N LEU A 132 4.60 2.40 4.39
CA LEU A 132 5.43 3.47 4.93
C LEU A 132 6.47 2.87 5.89
N ILE A 133 7.74 3.23 5.72
CA ILE A 133 8.83 2.89 6.65
C ILE A 133 9.61 4.16 6.94
N LYS A 134 10.17 4.27 8.15
CA LYS A 134 11.24 5.23 8.42
C LYS A 134 12.51 4.75 7.72
N SER A 135 13.13 5.61 6.91
CA SER A 135 14.42 5.32 6.32
C SER A 135 15.45 5.09 7.42
N ILE A 136 16.35 4.13 7.18
CA ILE A 136 17.45 3.81 8.07
C ILE A 136 18.70 3.93 7.22
N ARG A 137 19.73 4.60 7.74
CA ARG A 137 21.04 4.53 7.11
C ARG A 137 21.69 3.21 7.49
N LEU A 138 21.66 2.21 6.63
CA LEU A 138 22.51 1.03 6.83
C LEU A 138 23.92 1.38 6.36
N GLU A 139 24.91 1.09 7.19
CA GLU A 139 26.30 1.17 6.75
C GLU A 139 26.52 0.15 5.63
N LYS A 140 27.14 0.60 4.53
CA LYS A 140 27.47 -0.23 3.36
C LYS A 140 28.24 -1.49 3.74
N SER A 141 29.05 -1.41 4.80
CA SER A 141 29.81 -2.52 5.38
C SER A 141 28.93 -3.70 5.78
N ARG A 142 27.72 -3.46 6.31
CA ARG A 142 26.79 -4.52 6.77
C ARG A 142 25.98 -5.16 5.65
N ALA A 143 25.74 -4.43 4.56
CA ALA A 143 24.92 -4.92 3.45
C ALA A 143 25.62 -5.97 2.58
N ASN A 144 26.96 -5.93 2.54
CA ASN A 144 27.79 -6.74 1.63
C ASN A 144 28.53 -7.89 2.33
N VAL A 145 28.23 -8.20 3.60
CA VAL A 145 28.91 -9.29 4.29
C VAL A 145 28.39 -10.63 3.77
N ALA A 146 29.28 -11.39 3.14
CA ALA A 146 29.01 -12.74 2.68
C ALA A 146 28.91 -13.72 3.87
N LYS A 147 28.10 -14.77 3.73
CA LYS A 147 27.87 -15.75 4.81
C LYS A 147 29.18 -16.39 5.28
N GLU A 148 30.09 -16.64 4.35
CA GLU A 148 31.38 -17.27 4.59
C GLU A 148 32.27 -16.42 5.50
N VAL A 149 32.16 -15.09 5.39
CA VAL A 149 32.89 -14.15 6.26
C VAL A 149 32.35 -14.24 7.69
N VAL A 150 31.03 -14.31 7.85
CA VAL A 150 30.36 -14.46 9.16
C VAL A 150 30.74 -15.80 9.80
N ASP A 151 30.57 -16.89 9.06
CA ASP A 151 30.85 -18.26 9.53
C ASP A 151 32.34 -18.41 9.89
N GLY A 152 33.23 -17.86 9.07
CA GLY A 152 34.67 -17.84 9.34
C GLY A 152 35.06 -17.06 10.58
N TRP A 153 34.39 -15.93 10.85
CA TRP A 153 34.59 -15.16 12.07
C TRP A 153 34.16 -15.94 13.31
N PHE A 154 32.95 -16.52 13.31
CA PHE A 154 32.46 -17.32 14.45
C PHE A 154 33.30 -18.57 14.70
N THR A 155 33.81 -19.21 13.64
CA THR A 155 34.71 -20.36 13.76
C THR A 155 36.01 -19.97 14.48
N LYS A 156 36.62 -18.84 14.11
CA LYS A 156 37.82 -18.32 14.78
C LYS A 156 37.54 -17.92 16.22
N LEU A 157 36.42 -17.24 16.47
CA LEU A 157 36.00 -16.86 17.82
C LEU A 157 35.85 -18.09 18.71
N TYR A 158 35.15 -19.13 18.25
CA TYR A 158 34.95 -20.36 18.99
C TYR A 158 36.28 -21.06 19.32
N ALA A 159 37.21 -21.10 18.36
CA ALA A 159 38.55 -21.67 18.59
C ALA A 159 39.33 -20.91 19.68
N VAL A 160 39.27 -19.58 19.68
CA VAL A 160 39.92 -18.74 20.71
C VAL A 160 39.26 -18.96 22.08
N LEU A 161 37.93 -18.90 22.15
CA LEU A 161 37.19 -19.13 23.40
C LEU A 161 37.47 -20.52 23.99
N LYS A 162 37.57 -21.54 23.15
CA LYS A 162 37.93 -22.90 23.57
C LYS A 162 39.39 -22.98 24.03
N LYS A 163 40.33 -22.38 23.30
CA LYS A 163 41.77 -22.35 23.64
C LYS A 163 42.03 -21.76 25.02
N PHE A 164 41.30 -20.70 25.38
CA PHE A 164 41.46 -20.02 26.68
C PHE A 164 40.44 -20.44 27.74
N ASN A 165 39.63 -21.47 27.47
CA ASN A 165 38.60 -21.99 28.39
C ASN A 165 37.62 -20.91 28.90
N LEU A 166 37.07 -20.14 27.95
CA LEU A 166 36.17 -19.00 28.18
C LEU A 166 34.71 -19.26 27.79
N LEU A 167 34.37 -20.45 27.26
CA LEU A 167 33.02 -20.76 26.75
C LEU A 167 31.91 -20.55 27.80
N ASP A 168 32.17 -20.95 29.04
CA ASP A 168 31.21 -20.85 30.15
C ASP A 168 31.56 -19.72 31.13
N LYS A 169 32.35 -18.72 30.70
CA LYS A 169 32.81 -17.62 31.56
C LYS A 169 32.44 -16.25 30.97
N PRO A 170 31.13 -15.93 30.88
CA PRO A 170 30.68 -14.65 30.34
C PRO A 170 31.20 -13.45 31.14
N SER A 171 31.51 -13.62 32.42
CA SER A 171 32.11 -12.59 33.28
C SER A 171 33.45 -12.04 32.78
N ASN A 172 34.13 -12.79 31.90
CA ASN A 172 35.44 -12.43 31.38
C ASN A 172 35.36 -11.83 29.97
N ILE A 173 34.14 -11.65 29.44
CA ILE A 173 33.89 -11.08 28.12
C ILE A 173 33.34 -9.67 28.31
N PHE A 174 34.18 -8.68 28.03
CA PHE A 174 33.80 -7.27 28.11
C PHE A 174 33.39 -6.79 26.71
N ASN A 175 32.21 -6.17 26.63
CA ASN A 175 31.84 -5.42 25.44
C ASN A 175 32.48 -4.02 25.54
N ALA A 176 33.31 -3.67 24.57
CA ALA A 176 33.91 -2.34 24.44
C ALA A 176 33.49 -1.78 23.09
N ASP A 177 32.33 -1.13 23.06
CA ASP A 177 31.80 -0.48 21.86
C ASP A 177 31.43 0.97 22.20
N GLU A 178 31.70 1.88 21.28
CA GLU A 178 31.42 3.30 21.46
C GLU A 178 29.97 3.59 21.05
N SER A 179 29.19 4.16 21.97
CA SER A 179 27.85 4.65 21.65
C SER A 179 27.92 6.10 21.19
N GLY A 180 27.84 6.31 19.87
CA GLY A 180 27.73 7.65 19.29
C GLY A 180 26.33 8.24 19.53
N PHE A 181 26.24 9.28 20.35
CA PHE A 181 25.03 10.10 20.47
C PHE A 181 25.06 11.19 19.41
N GLY A 182 24.60 10.84 18.21
CA GLY A 182 24.40 11.81 17.14
C GLY A 182 23.02 12.47 17.24
N ASP A 183 22.97 13.79 17.20
CA ASP A 183 21.76 14.54 16.84
C ASP A 183 21.49 14.32 15.35
N ASP A 184 21.02 13.12 14.97
CA ASP A 184 20.67 12.81 13.58
C ASP A 184 19.30 13.44 13.25
N PRO A 185 19.27 14.59 12.55
CA PRO A 185 18.04 15.26 12.26
C PRO A 185 17.46 14.60 11.02
N ARG A 186 16.54 13.67 11.28
CA ARG A 186 15.39 13.29 10.44
C ARG A 186 15.61 12.04 9.59
N ARG A 187 15.43 10.89 10.26
CA ARG A 187 14.82 9.71 9.61
C ARG A 187 13.54 10.14 8.89
N LYS A 188 13.51 10.01 7.56
CA LYS A 188 12.35 10.41 6.76
C LYS A 188 11.39 9.23 6.65
N VAL A 189 10.08 9.51 6.67
CA VAL A 189 9.09 8.49 6.34
C VAL A 189 9.01 8.40 4.82
N VAL A 190 9.32 7.23 4.30
CA VAL A 190 9.35 6.92 2.86
C VAL A 190 8.31 5.85 2.54
N LEU A 191 7.80 5.89 1.31
CA LEU A 191 6.85 4.93 0.78
C LEU A 191 7.61 3.91 -0.08
N VAL A 192 7.53 2.64 0.29
CA VAL A 192 8.29 1.55 -0.33
C VAL A 192 7.39 0.36 -0.63
N LYS A 193 7.87 -0.53 -1.50
CA LYS A 193 7.23 -1.81 -1.80
C LYS A 193 7.02 -2.63 -0.53
N ARG A 194 5.86 -3.26 -0.42
CA ARG A 194 5.52 -4.17 0.67
C ARG A 194 6.45 -5.38 0.61
N GLY A 195 6.99 -5.77 1.76
CA GLY A 195 8.06 -6.77 1.89
C GLY A 195 9.45 -6.18 2.14
N THR A 196 9.70 -4.92 1.80
CA THR A 196 10.99 -4.24 2.06
C THR A 196 11.31 -4.18 3.55
N LYS A 197 12.40 -4.79 4.03
CA LYS A 197 12.76 -4.79 5.46
C LYS A 197 13.45 -3.50 5.87
N TYR A 198 14.38 -3.04 5.04
CA TYR A 198 15.18 -1.84 5.26
C TYR A 198 15.09 -0.96 4.02
N ALA A 199 14.92 0.34 4.25
CA ALA A 199 14.92 1.36 3.21
C ALA A 199 16.13 2.26 3.48
N ASN A 200 17.17 2.06 2.68
CA ASN A 200 18.43 2.79 2.74
C ASN A 200 18.52 3.84 1.64
#